data_AF-A0AAU4IP44-F1
#
_entry.id   AF-A0AAU4IP44-F1
#
_cell.length_a   1.000
_cell.length_b   1.000
_cell.length_c   1.000
_cell.angle_alpha   90.00
_cell.angle_beta   90.00
_cell.angle_gamma   90.00
#
_symmetry.space_group_name_H-M   'P 1'
#
loop_
_entity.id
_entity.type
_entity.pdbx_description
1 polymer ?
#
loop_
_entity_poly.entity_id
_entity_poly.type
_entity_poly.pdbx_seq_one_letter_code
_entity_poly.pdbx_strand_id
1 'polypeptide(L)'
;MPNGKFFGATGTAIQDKDRSTFKLFGDPDDPDFVMSRYTPEQSIADGFTKPVIVEGRAVGFNLDKEALDEAFDELATAEGLDEEEKVFLSGKASHIETILSNPERVAAVCRDIVDHFLTYVAPLGQKAQVAAYNQRLVIAYTKAIEAELERREAVMPEGGCARSAW
;
A
#
# COMPACT_ATOMS: atom_id res chain seq x y z
N MET A 1 14.56 -25.26 -25.21
CA MET A 1 15.83 -25.55 -24.51
C MET A 1 15.80 -26.97 -23.97
N PRO A 2 16.30 -27.97 -24.72
CA PRO A 2 16.14 -29.38 -24.35
C PRO A 2 16.89 -29.80 -23.06
N ASN A 3 17.90 -29.05 -22.63
CA ASN A 3 18.70 -29.34 -21.42
C ASN A 3 18.61 -28.24 -20.34
N GLY A 4 17.60 -27.36 -20.41
CA GLY A 4 17.43 -26.28 -19.44
C GLY A 4 16.90 -26.79 -18.10
N LYS A 5 17.41 -26.25 -16.99
CA LYS A 5 16.83 -26.42 -15.65
C LYS A 5 16.31 -25.06 -15.18
N PHE A 6 15.15 -25.07 -14.53
CA PHE A 6 14.50 -23.87 -14.03
C PHE A 6 14.69 -23.79 -12.53
N PHE A 7 15.16 -22.65 -12.05
CA PHE A 7 15.30 -22.35 -10.63
C PHE A 7 14.55 -21.06 -10.35
N GLY A 8 13.76 -21.03 -9.27
CA GLY A 8 13.02 -19.87 -8.82
C GLY A 8 13.44 -19.48 -7.41
N ALA A 9 13.78 -18.21 -7.20
CA ALA A 9 13.96 -17.63 -5.88
C ALA A 9 12.82 -16.64 -5.63
N THR A 10 12.17 -16.72 -4.46
CA THR A 10 11.08 -15.82 -4.09
C THR A 10 11.07 -15.59 -2.59
N GLY A 11 10.76 -14.36 -2.17
CA GLY A 11 10.45 -14.05 -0.77
C GLY A 11 8.97 -14.26 -0.41
N THR A 12 8.09 -14.36 -1.41
CA THR A 12 6.64 -14.53 -1.23
C THR A 12 6.13 -15.53 -2.26
N ALA A 13 6.22 -16.83 -1.92
CA ALA A 13 5.68 -17.87 -2.78
C ALA A 13 4.17 -17.73 -2.91
N ILE A 14 3.66 -17.89 -4.14
CA ILE A 14 2.23 -17.80 -4.44
C ILE A 14 1.64 -19.20 -4.43
N GLN A 15 0.51 -19.35 -3.76
CA GLN A 15 -0.32 -20.54 -3.80
C GLN A 15 -1.78 -20.12 -3.82
N ASP A 16 -2.31 -19.89 -5.02
CA ASP A 16 -3.73 -19.65 -5.26
C ASP A 16 -4.33 -20.81 -6.08
N LYS A 17 -5.62 -20.71 -6.44
CA LYS A 17 -6.31 -21.79 -7.18
C LYS A 17 -5.70 -22.05 -8.57
N ASP A 18 -5.21 -21.00 -9.20
CA ASP A 18 -4.80 -21.01 -10.62
C ASP A 18 -3.28 -21.06 -10.79
N ARG A 19 -2.52 -20.58 -9.80
CA ARG A 19 -1.08 -20.39 -9.83
C ARG A 19 -0.44 -20.93 -8.57
N SER A 20 0.63 -21.69 -8.74
CA SER A 20 1.42 -22.19 -7.62
C SER A 20 2.90 -22.17 -7.98
N THR A 21 3.68 -21.44 -7.17
CA THR A 21 5.14 -21.41 -7.27
C THR A 21 5.72 -22.82 -7.08
N PHE A 22 5.19 -23.59 -6.15
CA PHE A 22 5.66 -24.96 -5.87
C PHE A 22 5.32 -25.95 -6.98
N LYS A 23 4.17 -25.81 -7.65
CA LYS A 23 3.86 -26.65 -8.83
C LYS A 23 4.78 -26.33 -10.02
N LEU A 24 5.20 -25.08 -10.17
CA LEU A 24 5.99 -24.65 -11.32
C LEU A 24 7.49 -24.89 -11.14
N PHE A 25 8.02 -24.71 -9.92
CA PHE A 25 9.45 -24.76 -9.63
C PHE A 25 9.85 -25.84 -8.62
N GLY A 26 8.89 -26.41 -7.88
CA GLY A 26 9.16 -27.45 -6.90
C GLY A 26 9.41 -28.79 -7.56
N ASP A 27 10.21 -29.62 -6.89
CA ASP A 27 10.43 -31.00 -7.27
C ASP A 27 9.39 -31.88 -6.56
N PRO A 28 8.58 -32.69 -7.29
CA PRO A 28 7.63 -33.61 -6.67
C PRO A 28 8.27 -34.67 -5.77
N ASP A 29 9.55 -34.97 -5.99
CA ASP A 29 10.30 -35.94 -5.20
C ASP A 29 10.95 -35.30 -3.94
N ASP A 30 10.90 -33.97 -3.82
CA ASP A 30 11.33 -33.25 -2.64
C ASP A 30 10.14 -33.05 -1.67
N PRO A 31 10.19 -33.60 -0.46
CA PRO A 31 9.09 -33.49 0.51
C PRO A 31 8.78 -32.04 0.91
N ASP A 32 9.75 -31.13 0.82
CA ASP A 32 9.59 -29.72 1.18
C ASP A 32 9.27 -28.81 0.00
N PHE A 33 9.29 -29.34 -1.24
CA PHE A 33 9.10 -28.62 -2.51
C PHE A 33 10.06 -27.43 -2.72
N VAL A 34 11.06 -27.24 -1.86
CA VAL A 34 12.03 -26.15 -1.91
C VAL A 34 13.43 -26.64 -1.57
N MET A 35 14.40 -26.23 -2.39
CA MET A 35 15.81 -26.56 -2.14
C MET A 35 16.37 -25.90 -0.87
N SER A 36 15.83 -24.73 -0.49
CA SER A 36 16.24 -23.97 0.69
C SER A 36 15.15 -22.98 1.09
N ARG A 37 15.00 -22.76 2.40
CA ARG A 37 14.08 -21.77 2.97
C ARG A 37 14.83 -20.97 4.03
N TYR A 38 14.73 -19.65 3.92
CA TYR A 38 15.22 -18.71 4.93
C TYR A 38 14.10 -17.72 5.25
N THR A 39 13.58 -17.77 6.47
CA THR A 39 12.37 -17.02 6.86
C THR A 39 12.70 -15.64 7.40
N PRO A 40 11.75 -14.68 7.37
CA PRO A 40 11.93 -13.39 8.02
C PRO A 40 12.29 -13.50 9.51
N GLU A 41 11.75 -14.49 10.23
CA GLU A 41 12.04 -14.73 11.65
C GLU A 41 13.50 -15.14 11.86
N GLN A 42 14.04 -16.00 10.98
CA GLN A 42 15.46 -16.36 11.00
C GLN A 42 16.34 -15.14 10.72
N SER A 43 15.99 -14.34 9.71
CA SER A 43 16.70 -13.10 9.37
C SER A 43 16.73 -12.08 10.51
N ILE A 44 15.64 -12.00 11.29
CA ILE A 44 15.58 -11.15 12.49
C ILE A 44 16.44 -11.73 13.62
N ALA A 45 16.36 -13.03 13.88
CA ALA A 45 17.16 -13.70 14.92
C ALA A 45 18.67 -13.59 14.66
N ASP A 46 19.08 -13.67 13.40
CA ASP A 46 20.47 -13.54 12.97
C ASP A 46 20.94 -12.06 12.91
N GLY A 47 20.02 -11.10 13.08
CA GLY A 47 20.32 -9.67 13.08
C GLY A 47 20.48 -9.03 11.69
N PHE A 48 20.17 -9.76 10.61
CA PHE A 48 20.21 -9.25 9.24
C PHE A 48 19.01 -8.35 8.90
N THR A 49 17.87 -8.56 9.56
CA THR A 49 16.64 -7.75 9.38
C THR A 49 16.20 -7.10 10.69
N LYS A 50 15.69 -5.86 10.61
CA LYS A 50 15.06 -5.17 11.75
C LYS A 50 13.59 -5.58 11.88
N PRO A 51 13.05 -5.71 13.10
CA PRO A 51 11.63 -6.00 13.30
C PRO A 51 10.77 -4.84 12.79
N VAL A 52 9.60 -5.17 12.24
CA VAL A 52 8.63 -4.20 11.74
C VAL A 52 7.53 -4.01 12.78
N ILE A 53 7.26 -2.75 13.15
CA ILE A 53 6.15 -2.38 14.03
C ILE A 53 5.02 -1.87 13.13
N VAL A 54 3.83 -2.46 13.24
CA VAL A 54 2.64 -2.06 12.48
C VAL A 54 1.67 -1.37 13.43
N GLU A 55 1.37 -0.11 13.17
CA GLU A 55 0.37 0.68 13.88
C GLU A 55 -0.82 0.94 12.96
N GLY A 56 -2.00 0.43 13.33
CA GLY A 56 -3.24 0.75 12.64
C GLY A 56 -3.77 2.11 13.08
N ARG A 57 -3.93 3.05 12.14
CA ARG A 57 -4.45 4.39 12.43
C ARG A 57 -5.77 4.61 11.72
N ALA A 58 -6.83 4.88 12.48
CA ALA A 58 -8.14 5.23 11.96
C ALA A 58 -8.23 6.75 11.81
N VAL A 59 -8.23 7.23 10.57
CA VAL A 59 -8.44 8.65 10.29
C VAL A 59 -9.93 8.88 10.10
N GLY A 60 -10.55 9.60 11.04
CA GLY A 60 -11.96 9.98 10.94
C GLY A 60 -12.18 11.04 9.86
N PHE A 61 -13.08 10.76 8.94
CA PHE A 61 -13.61 11.72 7.98
C PHE A 61 -15.12 11.49 7.84
N ASN A 62 -15.87 12.55 7.53
CA ASN A 62 -17.31 12.43 7.35
C ASN A 62 -17.56 11.81 5.98
N LEU A 63 -17.88 10.51 5.98
CA LEU A 63 -18.39 9.84 4.80
C LEU A 63 -19.91 10.07 4.78
N ASP A 64 -20.38 10.93 3.88
CA ASP A 64 -21.79 11.07 3.61
C ASP A 64 -22.28 9.78 2.95
N LYS A 65 -22.96 8.95 3.75
CA LYS A 65 -23.44 7.64 3.30
C LYS A 65 -24.51 7.78 2.23
N GLU A 66 -25.32 8.82 2.28
CA GLU A 66 -26.42 9.04 1.33
C GLU A 66 -25.84 9.41 -0.05
N ALA A 67 -24.83 10.28 -0.07
CA ALA A 67 -24.10 10.60 -1.30
C ALA A 67 -23.30 9.41 -1.86
N LEU A 68 -22.82 8.52 -0.98
CA LEU A 68 -22.11 7.31 -1.38
C LEU A 68 -23.06 6.28 -2.01
N ASP A 69 -24.25 6.11 -1.41
CA ASP A 69 -25.28 5.19 -1.88
C ASP A 69 -25.93 5.72 -3.18
N GLU A 70 -26.12 7.03 -3.32
CA GLU A 70 -26.61 7.67 -4.57
C GLU A 70 -25.59 7.53 -5.72
N ALA A 71 -24.31 7.81 -5.44
CA ALA A 71 -23.24 7.57 -6.41
C ALA A 71 -23.08 6.07 -6.75
N PHE A 72 -23.45 5.17 -5.85
CA PHE A 72 -23.49 3.73 -6.08
C PHE A 72 -24.62 3.35 -7.05
N ASP A 73 -25.83 3.89 -6.85
CA ASP A 73 -26.99 3.61 -7.69
C ASP A 73 -26.84 4.20 -9.12
N GLU A 74 -26.25 5.38 -9.25
CA GLU A 74 -25.96 6.01 -10.55
C GLU A 74 -24.94 5.21 -11.37
N LEU A 75 -23.87 4.74 -10.73
CA LEU A 75 -22.80 4.00 -11.38
C LEU A 75 -23.24 2.58 -11.77
N ALA A 76 -24.12 1.96 -10.96
CA ALA A 76 -24.75 0.69 -11.29
C ALA A 76 -25.71 0.79 -12.50
N THR A 77 -26.38 1.93 -12.67
CA THR A 77 -27.33 2.17 -13.76
C THR A 77 -26.62 2.49 -15.09
N ALA A 78 -25.46 3.14 -15.05
CA ALA A 78 -24.73 3.60 -16.24
C ALA A 78 -24.04 2.48 -17.06
N GLU A 79 -23.70 1.36 -16.42
CA GLU A 79 -22.81 0.32 -17.00
C GLU A 79 -23.56 -0.91 -17.59
N GLY A 80 -24.86 -0.80 -17.88
CA GLY A 80 -25.73 -1.94 -18.19
C GLY A 80 -25.35 -2.85 -19.37
N LEU A 81 -24.55 -3.89 -19.13
CA LEU A 81 -24.28 -5.05 -20.00
C LEU A 81 -23.94 -6.31 -19.16
N ASP A 82 -23.80 -7.49 -19.79
CA ASP A 82 -23.52 -8.79 -19.16
C ASP A 82 -22.03 -8.92 -18.80
N GLU A 83 -21.79 -8.96 -17.48
CA GLU A 83 -20.71 -8.24 -16.81
C GLU A 83 -20.46 -8.80 -15.38
N GLU A 84 -20.95 -10.00 -15.02
CA GLU A 84 -21.11 -10.35 -13.59
C GLU A 84 -19.79 -10.48 -12.78
N GLU A 85 -18.65 -10.81 -13.40
CA GLU A 85 -17.35 -10.87 -12.69
C GLU A 85 -16.48 -9.61 -12.87
N LYS A 86 -16.64 -8.89 -13.99
CA LYS A 86 -15.89 -7.66 -14.28
C LYS A 86 -16.51 -6.43 -13.61
N VAL A 87 -17.84 -6.33 -13.55
CA VAL A 87 -18.53 -5.26 -12.81
C VAL A 87 -18.32 -5.40 -11.31
N PHE A 88 -18.27 -6.61 -10.75
CA PHE A 88 -18.04 -6.75 -9.30
C PHE A 88 -16.66 -6.19 -8.90
N LEU A 89 -15.61 -6.47 -9.68
CA LEU A 89 -14.27 -5.95 -9.41
C LEU A 89 -14.09 -4.49 -9.84
N SER A 90 -14.62 -4.10 -11.01
CA SER A 90 -14.54 -2.73 -11.54
C SER A 90 -15.35 -1.75 -10.69
N GLY A 91 -16.59 -2.10 -10.36
CA GLY A 91 -17.44 -1.35 -9.44
C GLY A 91 -16.79 -1.21 -8.09
N LYS A 92 -16.38 -2.32 -7.45
CA LYS A 92 -15.69 -2.27 -6.15
C LYS A 92 -14.40 -1.45 -6.16
N ALA A 93 -13.61 -1.52 -7.24
CA ALA A 93 -12.39 -0.71 -7.40
C ALA A 93 -12.71 0.77 -7.58
N SER A 94 -13.75 1.11 -8.38
CA SER A 94 -14.27 2.47 -8.55
C SER A 94 -14.78 3.05 -7.22
N HIS A 95 -15.54 2.27 -6.44
CA HIS A 95 -16.04 2.67 -5.13
C HIS A 95 -14.90 2.93 -4.13
N ILE A 96 -13.89 2.05 -4.08
CA ILE A 96 -12.71 2.26 -3.25
C ILE A 96 -11.97 3.53 -3.71
N GLU A 97 -11.80 3.74 -5.01
CA GLU A 97 -11.15 4.94 -5.53
C GLU A 97 -11.90 6.21 -5.12
N THR A 98 -13.23 6.26 -5.20
CA THR A 98 -14.05 7.40 -4.78
C THR A 98 -13.86 7.71 -3.30
N ILE A 99 -13.93 6.69 -2.44
CA ILE A 99 -13.73 6.87 -0.98
C ILE A 99 -12.31 7.37 -0.70
N LEU A 100 -11.31 6.76 -1.32
CA LEU A 100 -9.90 7.12 -1.11
C LEU A 100 -9.58 8.53 -1.60
N SER A 101 -10.25 8.97 -2.67
CA SER A 101 -10.05 10.26 -3.34
C SER A 101 -10.84 11.41 -2.74
N ASN A 102 -11.69 11.16 -1.73
CA ASN A 102 -12.40 12.21 -1.01
C ASN A 102 -11.39 13.27 -0.46
N PRO A 103 -11.48 14.56 -0.86
CA PRO A 103 -10.50 15.58 -0.47
C PRO A 103 -10.37 15.77 1.04
N GLU A 104 -11.47 15.66 1.80
CA GLU A 104 -11.46 15.76 3.26
C GLU A 104 -10.68 14.59 3.87
N ARG A 105 -10.89 13.38 3.35
CA ARG A 105 -10.11 12.21 3.74
C ARG A 105 -8.63 12.40 3.43
N VAL A 106 -8.28 12.81 2.21
CA VAL A 106 -6.88 13.05 1.81
C VAL A 106 -6.22 14.03 2.77
N ALA A 107 -6.87 15.17 3.04
CA ALA A 107 -6.35 16.18 3.96
C ALA A 107 -6.20 15.66 5.38
N ALA A 108 -7.18 14.91 5.89
CA ALA A 108 -7.13 14.33 7.24
C ALA A 108 -5.99 13.30 7.37
N VAL A 109 -5.81 12.43 6.37
CA VAL A 109 -4.75 11.42 6.35
C VAL A 109 -3.38 12.08 6.25
N CYS A 110 -3.21 13.06 5.38
CA CYS A 110 -1.92 13.74 5.20
C CYS A 110 -1.53 14.54 6.45
N ARG A 111 -2.49 15.20 7.11
CA ARG A 111 -2.26 15.86 8.39
C ARG A 111 -1.75 14.87 9.45
N ASP A 112 -2.43 13.74 9.58
CA ASP A 112 -2.09 12.70 10.53
C ASP A 112 -0.71 12.06 10.25
N ILE A 113 -0.33 11.90 8.97
CA ILE A 113 1.01 11.46 8.54
C ILE A 113 2.07 12.48 8.95
N VAL A 114 1.86 13.77 8.66
CA VAL A 114 2.82 14.83 9.00
C VAL A 114 2.96 14.97 10.51
N ASP A 115 1.86 14.92 11.26
CA ASP A 115 1.85 14.92 12.73
C ASP A 115 2.73 13.80 13.29
N HIS A 116 2.50 12.57 12.82
CA HIS A 116 3.26 11.41 13.27
C HIS A 116 4.75 11.52 12.90
N PHE A 117 5.05 11.90 11.66
CA PHE A 117 6.42 12.02 11.18
C PHE A 117 7.21 13.05 12.00
N LEU A 118 6.67 14.27 12.18
CA LEU A 118 7.35 15.32 12.92
C LEU A 118 7.51 15.00 14.41
N THR A 119 6.56 14.25 14.99
CA THR A 119 6.59 13.91 16.42
C THR A 119 7.56 12.76 16.72
N TYR A 120 7.58 11.71 15.90
CA TYR A 120 8.26 10.45 16.24
C TYR A 120 9.43 10.08 15.33
N VAL A 121 9.40 10.47 14.06
CA VAL A 121 10.36 10.00 13.05
C VAL A 121 11.45 11.03 12.78
N ALA A 122 11.07 12.29 12.54
CA ALA A 122 12.00 13.38 12.26
C ALA A 122 13.03 13.62 13.38
N PRO A 123 12.67 13.56 14.69
CA PRO A 123 13.64 13.73 15.77
C PRO A 123 14.72 12.63 15.82
N LEU A 124 14.46 11.48 15.18
CA LEU A 124 15.42 10.38 15.08
C LEU A 124 16.34 10.50 13.84
N GLY A 125 16.19 11.54 13.03
CA GLY A 125 16.92 11.70 11.77
C GLY A 125 16.54 10.66 10.70
N GLN A 126 15.38 10.02 10.85
CA GLN A 126 14.91 8.98 9.94
C GLN A 126 14.05 9.56 8.80
N LYS A 127 13.96 8.80 7.71
CA LYS A 127 13.14 9.13 6.55
C LYS A 127 11.84 8.35 6.55
N ALA A 128 10.86 8.83 5.78
CA ALA A 128 9.60 8.16 5.59
C ALA A 128 9.25 8.05 4.10
N GLN A 129 8.50 7.01 3.75
CA GLN A 129 7.94 6.82 2.41
C GLN A 129 6.43 6.62 2.53
N VAL A 130 5.67 7.27 1.64
CA VAL A 130 4.22 7.16 1.58
C VAL A 130 3.83 6.41 0.30
N ALA A 131 3.13 5.29 0.45
CA ALA A 131 2.54 4.55 -0.66
C ALA A 131 1.04 4.86 -0.76
N ALA A 132 0.55 5.10 -1.98
CA ALA A 132 -0.87 5.37 -2.25
C ALA A 132 -1.41 4.43 -3.32
N TYR A 133 -2.74 4.29 -3.38
CA TYR A 133 -3.44 3.30 -4.19
C TYR A 133 -3.20 3.47 -5.70
N ASN A 134 -3.15 4.71 -6.20
CA ASN A 134 -2.90 5.00 -7.61
C ASN A 134 -2.14 6.33 -7.79
N GLN A 135 -1.71 6.63 -9.02
CA GLN A 135 -0.93 7.83 -9.34
C GLN A 135 -1.66 9.13 -8.99
N ARG A 136 -2.99 9.20 -9.17
CA ARG A 136 -3.78 10.40 -8.83
C ARG A 136 -3.71 10.69 -7.34
N LEU A 137 -3.84 9.66 -6.51
CA LEU A 137 -3.73 9.77 -5.05
C LEU A 137 -2.30 10.10 -4.62
N VAL A 138 -1.27 9.58 -5.29
CA VAL A 138 0.13 10.00 -5.03
C VAL A 138 0.25 11.51 -5.20
N ILE A 139 -0.23 12.06 -6.32
CA ILE A 139 -0.17 13.52 -6.57
C ILE A 139 -0.97 14.31 -5.53
N ALA A 140 -2.16 13.84 -5.17
CA ALA A 140 -3.00 14.49 -4.17
C ALA A 140 -2.34 14.50 -2.78
N TYR A 141 -1.74 13.38 -2.39
CA TYR A 141 -1.05 13.24 -1.12
C TYR A 141 0.21 14.10 -1.07
N THR A 142 1.03 14.11 -2.13
CA THR A 142 2.21 14.97 -2.22
C THR A 142 1.85 16.44 -2.00
N LYS A 143 0.84 16.95 -2.73
CA LYS A 143 0.39 18.34 -2.57
C LYS A 143 -0.12 18.64 -1.17
N ALA A 144 -0.91 17.73 -0.59
CA ALA A 144 -1.48 17.91 0.75
C ALA A 144 -0.40 17.88 1.85
N ILE A 145 0.59 16.99 1.73
CA ILE A 145 1.73 16.91 2.65
C ILE A 145 2.60 18.17 2.53
N GLU A 146 2.92 18.62 1.31
CA GLU A 146 3.70 19.84 1.09
C GLU A 146 3.01 21.06 1.70
N ALA A 147 1.71 21.24 1.42
CA ALA A 147 0.92 22.33 1.99
C ALA A 147 0.88 22.28 3.53
N GLU A 148 0.79 21.08 4.11
CA GLU A 148 0.76 20.90 5.57
C GLU A 148 2.12 21.19 6.23
N LEU A 149 3.22 20.83 5.58
CA LEU A 149 4.58 21.16 6.04
C LEU A 149 4.85 22.66 5.93
N GLU A 150 4.43 23.29 4.83
CA GLU A 150 4.53 24.75 4.64
C GLU A 150 3.71 25.50 5.70
N ARG A 151 2.47 25.07 5.97
CA ARG A 151 1.58 25.65 6.99
C ARG A 151 2.22 25.66 8.39
N ARG A 152 3.09 24.70 8.67
CA ARG A 152 3.75 24.53 9.97
C ARG A 152 5.14 25.15 10.04
N GLU A 153 5.61 25.76 8.96
CA GLU A 153 6.99 26.23 8.82
C GLU A 153 8.01 25.13 9.22
N ALA A 154 7.69 23.88 8.91
CA ALA A 154 8.48 22.74 9.38
C ALA A 154 9.86 22.74 8.71
N VAL A 155 10.91 22.84 9.53
CA VAL A 155 12.31 22.72 9.11
C VAL A 155 12.87 21.40 9.63
N MET A 156 13.58 20.65 8.79
CA MET A 156 14.22 19.42 9.24
C MET A 156 15.32 19.75 10.28
N PRO A 157 15.60 18.88 11.25
CA PRO A 157 16.64 19.12 12.26
C PRO A 157 18.03 19.45 11.69
N GLU A 158 18.28 19.04 10.44
CA GLU A 158 19.58 19.15 9.76
C GLU A 158 19.71 20.40 8.88
N GLY A 159 18.81 21.38 9.03
CA GLY A 159 18.85 22.65 8.29
C GLY A 159 18.43 22.54 6.81
N GLY A 160 17.94 21.38 6.38
CA GLY A 160 17.35 21.15 5.06
C GLY A 160 15.86 21.48 5.00
N CYS A 161 15.36 21.81 3.81
CA CYS A 161 13.93 21.99 3.57
C CYS A 161 13.19 20.66 3.81
N ALA A 162 12.06 20.67 4.54
CA ALA A 162 11.24 19.47 4.76
C ALA A 162 10.74 18.80 3.45
N ARG A 163 10.82 19.52 2.32
CA ARG A 163 10.56 18.98 0.98
C ARG A 163 11.56 17.92 0.52
N SER A 164 12.76 17.84 1.09
CA SER A 164 13.76 16.81 0.72
C SER A 164 13.77 15.58 1.64
N ALA A 165 12.78 15.46 2.54
CA ALA A 165 12.72 14.42 3.57
C ALA A 165 11.89 13.18 3.18
N TRP A 166 11.21 13.22 2.03
CA TRP A 166 10.33 12.18 1.51
C TRP A 166 10.88 11.63 0.19
#